data_AF-A0A315ZG18-F1
#
_entry.id   AF-A0A315ZG18-F1
#
_cell.length_a   1.000
_cell.length_b   1.000
_cell.length_c   1.000
_cell.angle_alpha   90.00
_cell.angle_beta   90.00
_cell.angle_gamma   90.00
#
_symmetry.space_group_name_H-M   'P 1'
#
loop_
_entity.id
_entity.type
_entity.pdbx_description
1 polymer ?
#
loop_
_entity_poly.entity_id
_entity_poly.type
_entity_poly.pdbx_seq_one_letter_code
_entity_poly.pdbx_strand_id
1 'polypeptide(L)'
;MKILKYLVLFCWMIGMWGCNALDDIEDFYEDRQDEEDEFLRLVQGLTFVDGGGIYPQDNPYRLTTVDYSRSADSTVRANNGFSDGSTAGEFLPDILISGFYGQTGSFFFVRYDSVVKDEDQNILLERISVDTLAIFDMSDTSWVLSPIFRVDRTENTDDDRQYTLVREDYISFGEGGAYFDLGNNTEDDIDDHIADILIPRFYLTFEEGIIYEVTFDVLINDGVNDRIEQRIQYYEIIMNKINN
;
A
#
# COMPACT_ATOMS: atom_id res chain seq x y z
N MET A 1 37.65 62.93 -22.39
CA MET A 1 36.34 63.04 -21.72
C MET A 1 35.22 62.31 -22.51
N LYS A 2 35.44 61.03 -22.91
CA LYS A 2 34.48 60.24 -23.72
C LYS A 2 34.04 58.92 -23.05
N ILE A 3 34.52 58.63 -21.85
CA ILE A 3 34.27 57.35 -21.14
C ILE A 3 32.98 57.41 -20.29
N LEU A 4 32.49 58.60 -19.95
CA LEU A 4 31.29 58.75 -19.11
C LEU A 4 29.96 58.58 -19.85
N LYS A 5 29.94 58.61 -21.20
CA LYS A 5 28.71 58.43 -22.00
C LYS A 5 28.36 56.97 -22.29
N TYR A 6 29.29 56.04 -22.11
CA TYR A 6 29.06 54.61 -22.36
C TYR A 6 28.63 53.83 -21.13
N LEU A 7 28.77 54.40 -19.92
CA LEU A 7 28.42 53.70 -18.68
C LEU A 7 26.91 53.78 -18.35
N VAL A 8 26.21 54.84 -18.80
CA VAL A 8 24.75 54.97 -18.63
C VAL A 8 23.97 54.11 -19.63
N LEU A 9 24.57 53.81 -20.80
CA LEU A 9 23.94 53.01 -21.86
C LEU A 9 24.10 51.50 -21.64
N PHE A 10 25.08 51.06 -20.83
CA PHE A 10 25.24 49.66 -20.45
C PHE A 10 24.27 49.24 -19.34
N CYS A 11 23.91 50.15 -18.43
CA CYS A 11 22.88 49.88 -17.41
C CYS A 11 21.45 49.85 -17.95
N TRP A 12 21.18 50.36 -19.15
CA TRP A 12 19.87 50.26 -19.80
C TRP A 12 19.70 49.01 -20.68
N MET A 13 20.78 48.31 -21.03
CA MET A 13 20.70 47.09 -21.87
C MET A 13 20.75 45.77 -21.09
N ILE A 14 21.04 45.80 -19.77
CA ILE A 14 20.88 44.62 -18.92
C ILE A 14 19.41 44.46 -18.45
N GLY A 15 18.55 45.45 -18.69
CA GLY A 15 17.14 45.44 -18.29
C GLY A 15 16.16 44.81 -19.29
N MET A 16 16.60 44.18 -20.38
CA MET A 16 15.68 43.61 -21.40
C MET A 16 15.88 42.12 -21.68
N TRP A 17 16.72 41.43 -20.91
CA TRP A 17 16.84 39.96 -20.91
C TRP A 17 16.81 39.43 -19.47
N GLY A 18 16.02 40.06 -18.62
CA GLY A 18 15.57 39.39 -17.40
C GLY A 18 14.54 38.36 -17.83
N CYS A 19 14.96 37.10 -18.05
CA CYS A 19 14.11 36.01 -17.56
C CYS A 19 13.87 36.36 -16.10
N ASN A 20 12.65 36.81 -15.82
CA ASN A 20 12.29 37.24 -14.50
C ASN A 20 12.30 35.94 -13.70
N ALA A 21 13.37 35.70 -12.94
CA ALA A 21 13.51 34.48 -12.15
C ALA A 21 12.34 34.32 -11.16
N LEU A 22 11.58 35.40 -10.93
CA LEU A 22 10.30 35.41 -10.22
C LEU A 22 9.15 34.84 -11.06
N ASP A 23 9.06 35.13 -12.35
CA ASP A 23 8.03 34.56 -13.24
C ASP A 23 8.29 33.05 -13.42
N ASP A 24 9.55 32.62 -13.61
CA ASP A 24 9.90 31.19 -13.67
C ASP A 24 9.62 30.45 -12.34
N ILE A 25 9.64 31.16 -11.22
CA ILE A 25 9.30 30.62 -9.89
C ILE A 25 7.77 30.64 -9.68
N GLU A 26 7.08 31.67 -10.15
CA GLU A 26 5.62 31.82 -10.09
C GLU A 26 4.94 30.76 -10.96
N ASP A 27 5.38 30.58 -12.21
CA ASP A 27 4.94 29.50 -13.10
C ASP A 27 5.19 28.12 -12.46
N PHE A 28 6.34 27.92 -11.78
CA PHE A 28 6.62 26.67 -11.05
C PHE A 28 5.68 26.43 -9.86
N TYR A 29 5.29 27.49 -9.14
CA TYR A 29 4.34 27.38 -8.02
C TYR A 29 2.91 27.19 -8.52
N GLU A 30 2.51 27.87 -9.60
CA GLU A 30 1.21 27.69 -10.25
C GLU A 30 1.08 26.27 -10.84
N ASP A 31 2.08 25.77 -11.55
CA ASP A 31 2.10 24.39 -12.08
C ASP A 31 1.99 23.36 -10.94
N ARG A 32 2.73 23.53 -9.83
CA ARG A 32 2.62 22.63 -8.68
C ARG A 32 1.26 22.71 -7.99
N GLN A 33 0.67 23.90 -7.94
CA GLN A 33 -0.63 24.11 -7.33
C GLN A 33 -1.74 23.49 -8.20
N ASP A 34 -1.64 23.61 -9.52
CA ASP A 34 -2.56 22.98 -10.47
C ASP A 34 -2.47 21.45 -10.42
N GLU A 35 -1.25 20.88 -10.30
CA GLU A 35 -1.05 19.44 -10.08
C GLU A 35 -1.66 18.97 -8.75
N GLU A 36 -1.48 19.74 -7.67
CA GLU A 36 -2.05 19.43 -6.35
C GLU A 36 -3.59 19.53 -6.36
N ASP A 37 -4.14 20.55 -7.02
CA ASP A 37 -5.59 20.71 -7.18
C ASP A 37 -6.19 19.61 -8.08
N GLU A 38 -5.48 19.18 -9.13
CA GLU A 38 -5.89 18.05 -9.96
C GLU A 38 -5.88 16.74 -9.16
N PHE A 39 -4.83 16.50 -8.38
CA PHE A 39 -4.76 15.34 -7.49
C PHE A 39 -5.87 15.37 -6.43
N LEU A 40 -6.10 16.51 -5.78
CA LEU A 40 -7.16 16.67 -4.79
C LEU A 40 -8.54 16.42 -5.41
N ARG A 41 -8.77 16.84 -6.65
CA ARG A 41 -10.01 16.53 -7.39
C ARG A 41 -10.12 15.04 -7.74
N LEU A 42 -9.01 14.38 -8.07
CA LEU A 42 -8.97 12.95 -8.36
C LEU A 42 -9.31 12.10 -7.12
N VAL A 43 -8.77 12.47 -5.96
CA VAL A 43 -8.98 11.72 -4.70
C VAL A 43 -10.20 12.17 -3.91
N GLN A 44 -10.90 13.22 -4.37
CA GLN A 44 -12.07 13.75 -3.68
C GLN A 44 -13.19 12.71 -3.60
N GLY A 45 -13.51 12.29 -2.38
CA GLY A 45 -14.55 11.29 -2.13
C GLY A 45 -14.06 9.83 -2.16
N LEU A 46 -12.78 9.61 -2.41
CA LEU A 46 -12.14 8.30 -2.21
C LEU A 46 -11.72 8.14 -0.74
N THR A 47 -11.73 6.91 -0.27
CA THR A 47 -11.16 6.55 1.04
C THR A 47 -9.65 6.38 0.90
N PHE A 48 -8.89 7.14 1.71
CA PHE A 48 -7.45 6.96 1.80
C PHE A 48 -7.11 5.70 2.60
N VAL A 49 -6.18 4.90 2.09
CA VAL A 49 -5.64 3.71 2.77
C VAL A 49 -4.16 3.95 3.07
N ASP A 50 -3.79 3.93 4.34
CA ASP A 50 -2.43 4.27 4.82
C ASP A 50 -1.61 3.04 5.26
N GLY A 51 -2.06 1.82 4.91
CA GLY A 51 -1.52 0.55 5.43
C GLY A 51 -2.56 -0.20 6.26
N GLY A 52 -2.32 -1.49 6.54
CA GLY A 52 -3.29 -2.53 6.94
C GLY A 52 -4.28 -2.28 8.08
N GLY A 53 -4.27 -1.12 8.74
CA GLY A 53 -5.12 -0.81 9.89
C GLY A 53 -6.61 -0.50 9.59
N ILE A 54 -6.98 -0.08 8.37
CA ILE A 54 -8.39 0.31 8.09
C ILE A 54 -9.29 -0.91 7.85
N TYR A 55 -8.79 -1.89 7.11
CA TYR A 55 -9.49 -3.15 6.84
C TYR A 55 -8.51 -4.33 7.02
N PRO A 56 -8.33 -4.78 8.26
CA PRO A 56 -7.47 -5.92 8.59
C PRO A 56 -8.09 -7.25 8.11
N GLN A 57 -7.32 -8.34 8.17
CA GLN A 57 -7.74 -9.65 7.66
C GLN A 57 -8.97 -10.22 8.38
N ASP A 58 -9.10 -9.98 9.69
CA ASP A 58 -10.22 -10.43 10.51
C ASP A 58 -11.49 -9.60 10.28
N ASN A 59 -11.35 -8.38 9.74
CA ASN A 59 -12.44 -7.49 9.37
C ASN A 59 -12.21 -6.81 7.99
N PRO A 60 -12.25 -7.59 6.90
CA PRO A 60 -11.94 -7.10 5.56
C PRO A 60 -13.05 -6.19 5.02
N TYR A 61 -12.69 -5.32 4.08
CA TYR A 61 -13.66 -4.51 3.35
C TYR A 61 -14.57 -5.39 2.51
N ARG A 62 -15.86 -5.46 2.86
CA ARG A 62 -16.85 -6.24 2.11
C ARG A 62 -17.40 -5.41 0.95
N LEU A 63 -17.20 -5.88 -0.28
CA LEU A 63 -17.83 -5.27 -1.46
C LEU A 63 -19.35 -5.27 -1.34
N THR A 64 -19.94 -4.11 -1.61
CA THR A 64 -21.39 -3.91 -1.64
C THR A 64 -21.90 -3.95 -3.08
N THR A 65 -23.23 -4.02 -3.25
CA THR A 65 -23.88 -3.85 -4.57
C THR A 65 -23.46 -2.55 -5.27
N VAL A 66 -23.20 -1.48 -4.52
CA VAL A 66 -22.74 -0.20 -5.09
C VAL A 66 -21.34 -0.35 -5.68
N ASP A 67 -20.46 -1.09 -5.01
CA ASP A 67 -19.09 -1.30 -5.50
C ASP A 67 -19.09 -2.15 -6.76
N TYR A 68 -19.84 -3.27 -6.77
CA TYR A 68 -19.99 -4.09 -7.97
C TYR A 68 -20.53 -3.30 -9.17
N SER A 69 -21.40 -2.31 -8.94
CA SER A 69 -21.97 -1.47 -10.00
C SER A 69 -20.92 -0.64 -10.75
N ARG A 70 -19.73 -0.44 -10.15
CA ARG A 70 -18.60 0.28 -10.74
C ARG A 70 -17.75 -0.58 -11.66
N SER A 71 -17.91 -1.91 -11.64
CA SER A 71 -17.15 -2.80 -12.53
C SER A 71 -17.39 -2.45 -13.99
N ALA A 72 -16.35 -2.54 -14.82
CA ALA A 72 -16.48 -2.43 -16.27
C ALA A 72 -17.25 -3.61 -16.89
N ASP A 73 -17.28 -4.78 -16.23
CA ASP A 73 -17.95 -5.97 -16.74
C ASP A 73 -19.44 -6.04 -16.36
N SER A 74 -20.27 -6.32 -17.37
CA SER A 74 -21.72 -6.42 -17.18
C SER A 74 -22.14 -7.64 -16.37
N THR A 75 -21.38 -8.74 -16.42
CA THR A 75 -21.69 -9.95 -15.66
C THR A 75 -21.42 -9.72 -14.17
N VAL A 76 -20.30 -9.08 -13.82
CA VAL A 76 -19.99 -8.68 -12.44
C VAL A 76 -21.10 -7.77 -11.89
N ARG A 77 -21.50 -6.74 -12.64
CA ARG A 77 -22.59 -5.83 -12.24
C ARG A 77 -23.92 -6.56 -12.05
N ALA A 78 -24.28 -7.45 -12.95
CA ALA A 78 -25.55 -8.17 -12.90
C ALA A 78 -25.60 -9.15 -11.72
N ASN A 79 -24.48 -9.83 -11.44
CA ASN A 79 -24.40 -10.86 -10.43
C ASN A 79 -24.04 -10.32 -9.05
N ASN A 80 -23.52 -9.09 -8.92
CA ASN A 80 -22.90 -8.61 -7.69
C ASN A 80 -21.87 -9.62 -7.16
N GLY A 81 -20.97 -10.07 -8.03
CA GLY A 81 -19.98 -11.09 -7.74
C GLY A 81 -19.20 -11.51 -8.99
N PHE A 82 -18.04 -12.12 -8.77
CA PHE A 82 -17.13 -12.59 -9.80
C PHE A 82 -17.44 -14.03 -10.21
N SER A 83 -16.93 -14.48 -11.36
CA SER A 83 -17.08 -15.87 -11.83
C SER A 83 -15.90 -16.26 -12.73
N ASP A 84 -15.80 -17.52 -13.15
CA ASP A 84 -14.69 -18.01 -13.98
C ASP A 84 -14.47 -17.21 -15.27
N GLY A 85 -15.56 -16.70 -15.86
CA GLY A 85 -15.49 -15.85 -17.07
C GLY A 85 -15.39 -14.35 -16.79
N SER A 86 -15.53 -13.93 -15.52
CA SER A 86 -15.43 -12.54 -15.08
C SER A 86 -14.71 -12.49 -13.74
N THR A 87 -13.39 -12.64 -13.78
CA THR A 87 -12.58 -12.94 -12.59
C THR A 87 -12.33 -11.70 -11.72
N ALA A 88 -12.13 -11.91 -10.41
CA ALA A 88 -11.74 -10.82 -9.51
C ALA A 88 -10.40 -10.19 -9.91
N GLY A 89 -9.44 -10.99 -10.40
CA GLY A 89 -8.14 -10.49 -10.85
C GLY A 89 -8.23 -9.46 -11.97
N GLU A 90 -9.23 -9.57 -12.85
CA GLU A 90 -9.43 -8.64 -13.96
C GLU A 90 -10.24 -7.40 -13.55
N PHE A 91 -11.31 -7.58 -12.75
CA PHE A 91 -12.31 -6.53 -12.56
C PHE A 91 -12.37 -5.91 -11.17
N LEU A 92 -11.77 -6.54 -10.16
CA LEU A 92 -11.70 -5.96 -8.81
C LEU A 92 -10.81 -4.71 -8.75
N PRO A 93 -9.63 -4.65 -9.39
CA PRO A 93 -8.80 -3.44 -9.43
C PRO A 93 -9.58 -2.17 -9.83
N ASP A 94 -10.39 -2.26 -10.90
CA ASP A 94 -11.23 -1.16 -11.40
C ASP A 94 -12.31 -0.73 -10.40
N ILE A 95 -12.89 -1.69 -9.68
CA ILE A 95 -13.87 -1.39 -8.62
C ILE A 95 -13.19 -0.64 -7.48
N LEU A 96 -11.99 -1.07 -7.07
CA LEU A 96 -11.27 -0.50 -5.94
C LEU A 96 -10.74 0.91 -6.24
N ILE A 97 -10.19 1.16 -7.42
CA ILE A 97 -9.66 2.50 -7.77
C ILE A 97 -10.75 3.58 -7.81
N SER A 98 -12.00 3.16 -8.00
CA SER A 98 -13.16 4.05 -7.98
C SER A 98 -13.66 4.42 -6.58
N GLY A 99 -13.15 3.78 -5.53
CA GLY A 99 -13.55 4.01 -4.13
C GLY A 99 -12.38 4.27 -3.17
N PHE A 100 -11.17 3.88 -3.54
CA PHE A 100 -9.99 3.90 -2.69
C PHE A 100 -8.78 4.44 -3.42
N TYR A 101 -7.93 5.14 -2.67
CA TYR A 101 -6.59 5.52 -3.10
C TYR A 101 -5.60 5.24 -1.97
N GLY A 102 -4.34 5.05 -2.34
CA GLY A 102 -3.26 4.79 -1.39
C GLY A 102 -1.97 5.47 -1.80
N GLN A 103 -0.90 5.13 -1.10
CA GLN A 103 0.47 5.46 -1.42
C GLN A 103 1.29 4.17 -1.58
N THR A 104 2.58 4.28 -1.87
CA THR A 104 3.47 3.11 -1.96
C THR A 104 3.36 2.27 -0.69
N GLY A 105 3.03 0.98 -0.85
CA GLY A 105 2.93 0.05 0.27
C GLY A 105 1.58 0.07 0.99
N SER A 106 0.61 0.91 0.58
CA SER A 106 -0.74 0.84 1.09
C SER A 106 -1.38 -0.49 0.72
N PHE A 107 -2.02 -1.14 1.69
CA PHE A 107 -2.73 -2.39 1.48
C PHE A 107 -3.94 -2.51 2.39
N PHE A 108 -4.89 -3.35 2.00
CA PHE A 108 -6.03 -3.72 2.83
C PHE A 108 -6.66 -5.03 2.36
N PHE A 109 -7.37 -5.71 3.25
CA PHE A 109 -8.08 -6.94 2.90
C PHE A 109 -9.47 -6.63 2.33
N VAL A 110 -9.82 -7.33 1.25
CA VAL A 110 -11.10 -7.19 0.55
C VAL A 110 -11.82 -8.52 0.52
N ARG A 111 -13.09 -8.51 0.93
CA ARG A 111 -14.01 -9.64 0.82
C ARG A 111 -14.98 -9.42 -0.34
N TYR A 112 -15.00 -10.34 -1.28
CA TYR A 112 -15.93 -10.35 -2.41
C TYR A 112 -16.71 -11.65 -2.50
N ASP A 113 -17.76 -11.66 -3.32
CA ASP A 113 -18.55 -12.85 -3.62
C ASP A 113 -18.07 -13.44 -4.95
N SER A 114 -17.74 -14.72 -4.96
CA SER A 114 -17.58 -15.53 -6.15
C SER A 114 -18.87 -16.33 -6.39
N VAL A 115 -19.30 -16.37 -7.65
CA VAL A 115 -20.50 -17.04 -8.11
C VAL A 115 -20.07 -18.28 -8.86
N VAL A 116 -20.33 -19.43 -8.26
CA VAL A 116 -20.08 -20.72 -8.91
C VAL A 116 -21.22 -20.99 -9.91
N LYS A 117 -20.86 -21.38 -11.12
CA LYS A 117 -21.84 -21.79 -12.15
C LYS A 117 -21.76 -23.30 -12.35
N ASP A 118 -22.88 -23.92 -12.72
CA ASP A 118 -22.87 -25.31 -13.16
C ASP A 118 -22.29 -25.45 -14.57
N GLU A 119 -22.15 -26.69 -15.04
CA GLU A 119 -21.65 -27.00 -16.38
C GLU A 119 -22.50 -26.34 -17.50
N ASP A 120 -23.77 -26.06 -17.21
CA ASP A 120 -24.74 -25.42 -18.12
C ASP A 120 -24.75 -23.88 -17.97
N GLN A 121 -23.79 -23.29 -17.24
CA GLN A 121 -23.66 -21.85 -16.97
C GLN A 121 -24.81 -21.25 -16.15
N ASN A 122 -25.67 -22.06 -15.54
CA ASN A 122 -26.62 -21.55 -14.56
C ASN A 122 -25.87 -21.20 -13.29
N ILE A 123 -26.24 -20.07 -12.68
CA ILE A 123 -25.72 -19.70 -11.36
C ILE A 123 -26.17 -20.78 -10.38
N LEU A 124 -25.21 -21.53 -9.83
CA LEU A 124 -25.48 -22.36 -8.66
C LEU A 124 -25.87 -21.38 -7.55
N LEU A 125 -26.86 -21.74 -6.74
CA LEU A 125 -27.37 -20.87 -5.66
C LEU A 125 -26.34 -20.55 -4.57
N GLU A 126 -25.09 -20.96 -4.77
CA GLU A 126 -24.01 -20.83 -3.82
C GLU A 126 -23.09 -19.67 -4.22
N ARG A 127 -23.08 -18.65 -3.36
CA ARG A 127 -22.08 -17.59 -3.38
C ARG A 127 -21.03 -17.94 -2.34
N ILE A 128 -19.77 -17.95 -2.74
CA ILE A 128 -18.66 -18.14 -1.84
C ILE A 128 -18.07 -16.77 -1.56
N SER A 129 -17.97 -16.39 -0.28
CA SER A 129 -17.21 -15.20 0.08
C SER A 129 -15.72 -15.53 0.07
N VAL A 130 -14.96 -14.76 -0.69
CA VAL A 130 -13.52 -14.91 -0.86
C VAL A 130 -12.84 -13.65 -0.36
N ASP A 131 -11.81 -13.84 0.45
CA ASP A 131 -10.95 -12.76 0.91
C ASP A 131 -9.70 -12.70 0.02
N THR A 132 -9.24 -11.50 -0.27
CA THR A 132 -7.98 -11.24 -0.97
C THR A 132 -7.28 -10.04 -0.35
N LEU A 133 -5.98 -9.94 -0.57
CA LEU A 133 -5.22 -8.75 -0.24
C LEU A 133 -5.18 -7.83 -1.47
N ALA A 134 -5.51 -6.55 -1.30
CA ALA A 134 -5.36 -5.52 -2.31
C ALA A 134 -4.21 -4.59 -1.91
N ILE A 135 -3.27 -4.36 -2.84
CA ILE A 135 -2.07 -3.55 -2.60
C ILE A 135 -2.00 -2.47 -3.66
N PHE A 136 -1.70 -1.24 -3.24
CA PHE A 136 -1.62 -0.12 -4.14
C PHE A 136 -0.26 -0.12 -4.86
N ASP A 137 -0.31 -0.27 -6.17
CA ASP A 137 0.85 -0.12 -7.04
C ASP A 137 0.92 1.32 -7.57
N MET A 138 1.95 2.03 -7.14
CA MET A 138 2.18 3.42 -7.53
C MET A 138 2.70 3.57 -8.96
N SER A 139 3.28 2.54 -9.58
CA SER A 139 3.74 2.67 -10.98
C SER A 139 2.56 2.84 -11.93
N ASP A 140 1.48 2.11 -11.63
CA ASP A 140 0.29 2.03 -12.47
C ASP A 140 -0.91 2.74 -11.83
N THR A 141 -0.72 3.35 -10.65
CA THR A 141 -1.77 4.01 -9.85
C THR A 141 -3.02 3.14 -9.71
N SER A 142 -2.82 1.86 -9.43
CA SER A 142 -3.87 0.85 -9.44
C SER A 142 -3.78 -0.10 -8.25
N TRP A 143 -4.86 -0.81 -7.96
CA TRP A 143 -4.87 -1.84 -6.93
C TRP A 143 -4.56 -3.19 -7.56
N VAL A 144 -3.47 -3.83 -7.13
CA VAL A 144 -3.10 -5.19 -7.54
C VAL A 144 -3.61 -6.17 -6.50
N LEU A 145 -4.16 -7.29 -6.97
CA LEU A 145 -4.58 -8.37 -6.09
C LEU A 145 -3.42 -9.30 -5.79
N SER A 146 -3.31 -9.65 -4.53
CA SER A 146 -2.37 -10.62 -4.01
C SER A 146 -3.13 -11.78 -3.36
N PRO A 147 -2.67 -13.04 -3.51
CA PRO A 147 -3.12 -14.14 -2.67
C PRO A 147 -3.03 -13.75 -1.19
N ILE A 148 -3.90 -14.33 -0.36
CA ILE A 148 -3.74 -14.20 1.08
C ILE A 148 -2.54 -15.03 1.50
N PHE A 149 -1.49 -14.33 1.90
CA PHE A 149 -0.38 -14.91 2.61
C PHE A 149 -0.64 -14.80 4.10
N ARG A 150 -0.13 -15.78 4.84
CA ARG A 150 0.10 -15.66 6.28
C ARG A 150 1.60 -15.74 6.50
N VAL A 151 2.08 -14.90 7.40
CA VAL A 151 3.47 -14.88 7.80
C VAL A 151 3.51 -15.45 9.21
N ASP A 152 4.02 -16.67 9.35
CA ASP A 152 4.05 -17.36 10.63
C ASP A 152 5.46 -17.38 11.19
N ARG A 153 5.59 -17.11 12.48
CA ARG A 153 6.82 -17.40 13.20
C ARG A 153 7.17 -18.88 13.06
N THR A 154 8.41 -19.17 12.70
CA THR A 154 8.91 -20.53 12.53
C THR A 154 10.23 -20.74 13.29
N GLU A 155 10.51 -21.99 13.65
CA GLU A 155 11.84 -22.41 14.11
C GLU A 155 12.71 -22.92 12.95
N ASN A 156 12.14 -23.04 11.76
CA ASN A 156 12.86 -23.45 10.57
C ASN A 156 13.84 -22.35 10.12
N THR A 157 15.03 -22.76 9.70
CA THR A 157 16.13 -21.87 9.28
C THR A 157 16.72 -22.29 7.93
N ASP A 158 16.02 -23.18 7.19
CA ASP A 158 16.51 -23.82 5.96
C ASP A 158 16.48 -22.89 4.72
N ASP A 159 16.13 -21.61 4.88
CA ASP A 159 16.18 -20.56 3.84
C ASP A 159 16.63 -19.22 4.49
N ASP A 160 17.41 -18.42 3.77
CA ASP A 160 18.24 -17.33 4.32
C ASP A 160 17.94 -15.95 3.72
N ARG A 161 16.68 -15.68 3.34
CA ARG A 161 16.29 -14.31 2.99
C ARG A 161 16.35 -13.44 4.25
N GLN A 162 17.37 -12.60 4.33
CA GLN A 162 17.55 -11.70 5.46
C GLN A 162 16.81 -10.38 5.23
N TYR A 163 16.12 -9.91 6.26
CA TYR A 163 15.56 -8.57 6.30
C TYR A 163 15.85 -7.91 7.64
N THR A 164 16.34 -6.67 7.61
CA THR A 164 16.51 -5.87 8.82
C THR A 164 15.48 -4.75 8.80
N LEU A 165 14.63 -4.70 9.83
CA LEU A 165 13.65 -3.63 9.96
C LEU A 165 14.37 -2.28 10.00
N VAL A 166 13.88 -1.34 9.20
CA VAL A 166 14.36 0.03 9.18
C VAL A 166 13.40 0.95 9.93
N ARG A 167 13.85 2.16 10.26
CA ARG A 167 13.06 3.15 11.02
C ARG A 167 11.66 3.36 10.44
N GLU A 168 11.56 3.41 9.12
CA GLU A 168 10.31 3.63 8.39
C GLU A 168 9.30 2.51 8.64
N ASP A 169 9.77 1.27 8.82
CA ASP A 169 8.89 0.14 9.10
C ASP A 169 8.20 0.32 10.46
N TYR A 170 8.95 0.66 11.52
CA TYR A 170 8.36 0.91 12.84
C TYR A 170 7.36 2.08 12.84
N ILE A 171 7.69 3.18 12.13
CA ILE A 171 6.83 4.36 12.05
C ILE A 171 5.49 4.02 11.40
N SER A 172 5.47 3.13 10.39
CA SER A 172 4.23 2.74 9.72
C SER A 172 3.22 2.05 10.64
N PHE A 173 3.66 1.53 11.80
CA PHE A 173 2.82 0.91 12.82
C PHE A 173 2.63 1.78 14.08
N GLY A 174 2.95 3.08 13.99
CA GLY A 174 2.69 4.03 15.07
C GLY A 174 3.73 4.01 16.19
N GLU A 175 4.85 3.29 16.01
CA GLU A 175 5.96 3.35 16.95
C GLU A 175 6.66 4.72 16.87
N GLY A 176 6.91 5.32 18.03
CA GLY A 176 7.63 6.60 18.11
C GLY A 176 9.13 6.50 17.83
N GLY A 177 9.68 5.29 17.87
CA GLY A 177 11.09 4.96 17.73
C GLY A 177 11.37 3.93 16.63
N ALA A 178 12.65 3.65 16.37
CA ALA A 178 13.06 2.57 15.46
C ALA A 178 13.17 1.24 16.23
N TYR A 179 12.13 0.90 16.99
CA TYR A 179 12.03 -0.26 17.86
C TYR A 179 10.56 -0.51 18.24
N PHE A 180 10.22 -1.73 18.62
CA PHE A 180 8.94 -2.02 19.27
C PHE A 180 9.04 -1.81 20.79
N ASP A 181 8.14 -1.02 21.38
CA ASP A 181 8.11 -0.81 22.83
C ASP A 181 7.40 -1.97 23.55
N LEU A 182 8.13 -2.79 24.31
CA LEU A 182 7.54 -3.89 25.10
C LEU A 182 6.67 -3.41 26.27
N GLY A 183 6.69 -2.11 26.59
CA GLY A 183 5.71 -1.51 27.48
C GLY A 183 4.31 -1.42 26.87
N ASN A 184 4.22 -1.38 25.54
CA ASN A 184 2.97 -1.22 24.79
C ASN A 184 2.62 -2.45 23.93
N ASN A 185 3.59 -3.30 23.60
CA ASN A 185 3.43 -4.45 22.73
C ASN A 185 3.80 -5.75 23.44
N THR A 186 2.97 -6.78 23.26
CA THR A 186 3.31 -8.17 23.57
C THR A 186 4.19 -8.77 22.48
N GLU A 187 4.75 -9.97 22.70
CA GLU A 187 5.49 -10.68 21.65
C GLU A 187 4.59 -11.03 20.46
N ASP A 188 3.31 -11.37 20.72
CA ASP A 188 2.34 -11.67 19.67
C ASP A 188 2.05 -10.41 18.83
N ASP A 189 1.91 -9.23 19.47
CA ASP A 189 1.72 -7.97 18.75
C ASP A 189 2.93 -7.63 17.85
N ILE A 190 4.15 -7.94 18.32
CA ILE A 190 5.37 -7.76 17.52
C ILE A 190 5.37 -8.70 16.31
N ASP A 191 4.99 -9.96 16.50
CA ASP A 191 4.89 -10.95 15.41
C ASP A 191 3.86 -10.50 14.35
N ASP A 192 2.70 -9.97 14.78
CA ASP A 192 1.67 -9.42 13.90
C ASP A 192 2.17 -8.17 13.14
N HIS A 193 2.85 -7.23 13.83
CA HIS A 193 3.44 -6.06 13.18
C HIS A 193 4.50 -6.44 12.15
N ILE A 194 5.35 -7.43 12.44
CA ILE A 194 6.36 -7.90 11.49
C ILE A 194 5.71 -8.56 10.27
N ALA A 195 4.66 -9.36 10.47
CA ALA A 195 3.87 -9.90 9.37
C ALA A 195 3.33 -8.79 8.46
N ASP A 196 2.72 -7.76 9.05
CA ASP A 196 2.17 -6.61 8.34
C ASP A 196 3.24 -5.73 7.67
N ILE A 197 4.51 -5.77 8.11
CA ILE A 197 5.64 -5.14 7.42
C ILE A 197 6.09 -5.98 6.22
N LEU A 198 6.25 -7.29 6.41
CA LEU A 198 6.80 -8.17 5.39
C LEU A 198 5.86 -8.28 4.19
N ILE A 199 4.55 -8.37 4.44
CA ILE A 199 3.52 -8.51 3.39
C ILE A 199 3.64 -7.43 2.30
N PRO A 200 3.43 -6.13 2.57
CA PRO A 200 3.46 -5.09 1.55
C PRO A 200 4.86 -4.87 0.96
N ARG A 201 5.92 -5.19 1.69
CA ARG A 201 7.29 -4.99 1.20
C ARG A 201 7.72 -6.07 0.21
N PHE A 202 7.24 -7.29 0.38
CA PHE A 202 7.74 -8.44 -0.37
C PHE A 202 6.66 -9.19 -1.15
N TYR A 203 5.39 -8.75 -1.16
CA TYR A 203 4.28 -9.48 -1.80
C TYR A 203 4.53 -9.84 -3.28
N LEU A 204 5.16 -8.94 -4.06
CA LEU A 204 5.49 -9.22 -5.47
C LEU A 204 6.57 -10.29 -5.64
N THR A 205 7.29 -10.59 -4.56
CA THR A 205 8.42 -11.52 -4.51
C THR A 205 8.19 -12.69 -3.54
N PHE A 206 6.99 -12.80 -2.97
CA PHE A 206 6.64 -13.87 -2.06
C PHE A 206 6.44 -15.18 -2.82
N GLU A 207 7.14 -16.20 -2.34
CA GLU A 207 6.99 -17.58 -2.79
C GLU A 207 6.60 -18.41 -1.56
N GLU A 208 5.67 -19.36 -1.72
CA GLU A 208 5.23 -20.25 -0.63
C GLU A 208 6.43 -21.03 -0.08
N GLY A 209 6.56 -21.09 1.24
CA GLY A 209 7.60 -21.84 1.94
C GLY A 209 8.95 -21.12 2.08
N ILE A 210 9.08 -19.88 1.59
CA ILE A 210 10.26 -19.05 1.85
C ILE A 210 10.29 -18.64 3.33
N ILE A 211 11.48 -18.65 3.91
CA ILE A 211 11.72 -18.21 5.30
C ILE A 211 12.53 -16.93 5.29
N TYR A 212 12.05 -15.94 6.04
CA TYR A 212 12.73 -14.67 6.28
C TYR A 212 13.36 -14.67 7.67
N GLU A 213 14.67 -14.45 7.72
CA GLU A 213 15.38 -14.08 8.95
C GLU A 213 15.21 -12.57 9.16
N VAL A 214 14.35 -12.18 10.10
CA VAL A 214 14.06 -10.78 10.40
C VAL A 214 14.85 -10.32 11.61
N THR A 215 15.68 -9.30 11.41
CA THR A 215 16.39 -8.59 12.48
C THR A 215 15.63 -7.32 12.85
N PHE A 216 15.32 -7.14 14.13
CA PHE A 216 14.55 -5.99 14.64
C PHE A 216 14.99 -5.60 16.04
N ASP A 217 14.63 -4.39 16.45
CA ASP A 217 14.99 -3.82 17.75
C ASP A 217 13.75 -3.73 18.65
N VAL A 218 13.93 -4.01 19.94
CA VAL A 218 12.89 -3.84 20.97
C VAL A 218 13.38 -2.94 22.10
N LEU A 219 12.51 -2.10 22.64
CA LEU A 219 12.75 -1.35 23.86
C LEU A 219 12.29 -2.15 25.08
N ILE A 220 13.23 -2.44 25.98
CA ILE A 220 12.97 -3.11 27.25
C ILE A 220 12.95 -2.06 28.35
N ASN A 221 11.78 -1.85 28.94
CA ASN A 221 11.57 -1.00 30.11
C ASN A 221 11.50 -1.87 31.38
N ASP A 222 12.64 -2.11 32.04
CA ASP A 222 12.70 -2.93 33.27
C ASP A 222 12.44 -2.13 34.56
N GLY A 223 12.02 -0.87 34.42
CA GLY A 223 11.72 0.05 35.52
C GLY A 223 12.96 0.66 36.19
N VAL A 224 14.17 0.33 35.74
CA VAL A 224 15.43 0.88 36.26
C VAL A 224 16.23 1.54 35.14
N ASN A 225 16.34 0.89 33.98
CA ASN A 225 16.97 1.46 32.79
C ASN A 225 16.24 1.01 31.53
N ASP A 226 16.02 1.97 30.64
CA ASP A 226 15.53 1.70 29.31
C ASP A 226 16.70 1.25 28.45
N ARG A 227 16.56 0.11 27.76
CA ARG A 227 17.58 -0.36 26.81
C ARG A 227 16.95 -0.90 25.54
N ILE A 228 17.64 -0.68 24.42
CA ILE A 228 17.30 -1.28 23.14
C ILE A 228 18.05 -2.61 23.01
N GLU A 229 17.33 -3.66 22.66
CA GLU A 229 17.87 -5.00 22.41
C GLU A 229 17.52 -5.41 20.97
N GLN A 230 18.54 -5.80 20.20
CA GLN A 230 18.35 -6.36 18.88
C GLN A 230 18.00 -7.84 18.98
N ARG A 231 16.99 -8.26 18.22
CA ARG A 231 16.49 -9.63 18.14
C ARG A 231 16.48 -10.11 16.70
N ILE A 232 16.53 -11.43 16.57
CA ILE A 232 16.41 -12.14 15.29
C ILE A 232 15.27 -13.14 15.44
N GLN A 233 14.36 -13.16 14.48
CA GLN A 233 13.26 -14.11 14.43
C GLN A 233 13.01 -14.56 12.99
N TYR A 234 12.62 -15.82 12.83
CA TYR A 234 12.34 -16.42 11.52
C TYR A 234 10.83 -16.47 11.27
N TYR A 235 10.45 -16.13 10.05
CA TYR A 235 9.06 -16.13 9.58
C TYR A 235 8.91 -16.86 8.25
N GLU A 236 7.99 -17.80 8.18
CA GLU A 236 7.67 -18.58 6.98
C GLU A 236 6.46 -17.98 6.25
N ILE A 237 6.56 -17.86 4.93
CA ILE A 237 5.47 -17.40 4.08
C ILE A 237 4.57 -18.60 3.72
N ILE A 238 3.35 -18.58 4.23
CA ILE A 238 2.36 -19.62 3.98
C ILE A 238 1.28 -19.04 3.06
N MET A 239 1.08 -19.64 1.87
CA MET A 239 -0.06 -19.31 1.04
C MET A 239 -1.31 -19.97 1.61
N ASN A 240 -2.34 -19.18 1.94
CA ASN A 240 -3.67 -19.74 2.13
C ASN A 240 -4.18 -20.19 0.77
N LYS A 241 -4.04 -21.48 0.47
CA LYS A 241 -4.73 -22.09 -0.65
C LYS A 241 -6.22 -21.96 -0.36
N ILE A 242 -6.88 -21.09 -1.11
CA ILE A 242 -8.33 -21.09 -1.19
C ILE A 242 -8.66 -22.50 -1.69
N ASN A 243 -9.21 -23.33 -0.81
CA ASN A 243 -9.72 -24.63 -1.19
C ASN A 243 -10.87 -24.37 -2.16
N ASN A 244 -10.59 -24.50 -3.45
CA ASN A 244 -11.60 -24.59 -4.51
C ASN A 244 -12.45 -25.84 -4.31
#